data_AF-A0A2U2CA93-F1
#
_entry.id   AF-A0A2U2CA93-F1
#
_cell.length_a   1.000
_cell.length_b   1.000
_cell.length_c   1.000
_cell.angle_alpha   90.00
_cell.angle_beta   90.00
_cell.angle_gamma   90.00
#
_symmetry.space_group_name_H-M   'P 1'
#
loop_
_entity.id
_entity.type
_entity.pdbx_description
1 polymer ?
#
loop_
_entity_poly.entity_id
_entity_poly.type
_entity_poly.pdbx_seq_one_letter_code
_entity_poly.pdbx_strand_id
1 'polypeptide(L)' 'MQCPVDGETLVTAERSGVEIDYCPKCRGVWLDRGELDKIVERAAPSAPEPTYSRDDHGSRPHKKKRESFLGDLFDF' A
#
# COMPACT_ATOMS: atom_id res chain seq x y z
N MET A 1 -13.65 8.37 25.27
CA MET A 1 -13.51 6.90 25.43
C MET A 1 -12.11 6.61 25.95
N GLN A 2 -11.89 5.57 26.76
CA GLN A 2 -10.56 5.29 27.33
C GLN A 2 -9.78 4.32 26.44
N CYS A 3 -8.46 4.54 26.36
CA CYS A 3 -7.55 3.66 25.67
C CYS A 3 -7.46 2.32 26.43
N PRO A 4 -7.66 1.17 25.77
CA PRO A 4 -7.56 -0.15 26.40
C PRO A 4 -6.11 -0.56 26.72
N VAL A 5 -5.11 0.20 26.23
CA VAL A 5 -3.70 -0.08 26.44
C VAL A 5 -3.14 0.65 27.66
N ASP A 6 -3.46 1.94 27.82
CA ASP A 6 -2.87 2.80 28.85
C ASP A 6 -3.88 3.61 29.69
N GLY A 7 -5.19 3.44 29.43
CA GLY A 7 -6.28 4.10 30.15
C GLY A 7 -6.48 5.59 29.82
N GLU A 8 -5.67 6.17 28.92
CA GLU A 8 -5.74 7.58 28.58
C GLU A 8 -7.02 7.91 27.79
N THR A 9 -7.48 9.17 27.86
CA THR A 9 -8.63 9.60 27.06
C THR A 9 -8.25 9.64 25.58
N LEU A 10 -8.97 8.87 24.76
CA LEU A 10 -8.85 8.92 23.31
C LEU A 10 -9.30 10.29 22.79
N VAL A 11 -8.55 10.81 21.83
CA VAL A 11 -8.83 12.06 21.13
C VAL A 11 -9.34 11.74 19.74
N THR A 12 -10.49 12.30 19.39
CA THR A 12 -11.08 12.16 18.07
C THR A 12 -10.48 13.17 17.10
N ALA A 13 -10.12 12.70 15.91
CA ALA A 13 -9.59 13.51 14.82
C ALA A 13 -10.20 13.08 13.49
N GLU A 14 -10.31 14.00 12.54
CA GLU A 14 -10.69 13.67 11.17
C GLU A 14 -9.46 13.66 10.27
N ARG A 15 -9.25 12.58 9.52
CA ARG A 15 -8.16 12.49 8.55
C ARG A 15 -8.67 11.91 7.23
N SER A 16 -8.45 12.65 6.15
CA SER A 16 -8.87 12.23 4.80
C SER A 16 -10.38 11.95 4.68
N GLY A 17 -11.21 12.62 5.49
CA GLY A 17 -12.66 12.41 5.55
C GLY A 17 -13.08 11.16 6.32
N VAL A 18 -12.21 10.62 7.18
CA VAL A 18 -12.50 9.50 8.09
C VAL A 18 -12.27 9.98 9.52
N GLU A 19 -13.25 9.75 10.40
CA GLU A 19 -13.13 10.00 11.82
C GLU A 19 -12.27 8.90 12.43
N ILE A 20 -11.31 9.27 13.28
CA ILE A 20 -10.37 8.34 13.91
C ILE A 20 -10.20 8.71 15.39
N ASP A 21 -10.13 7.72 16.26
CA ASP A 21 -9.76 7.93 17.65
C ASP A 21 -8.31 7.53 17.86
N TYR A 22 -7.49 8.47 18.36
CA TYR A 22 -6.10 8.19 18.67
C TYR A 22 -5.77 8.47 20.13
N CYS A 23 -4.87 7.66 20.68
CA CYS A 23 -4.31 7.91 22.01
C CYS A 23 -3.05 8.77 21.89
N PRO A 24 -2.98 9.95 22.54
CA PRO A 24 -1.79 10.81 22.47
C PRO A 24 -0.57 10.24 23.20
N LYS A 25 -0.77 9.23 24.07
CA LYS A 25 0.26 8.64 24.92
C LYS A 25 0.91 7.41 24.27
N CYS A 26 0.15 6.37 23.99
CA CYS A 26 0.67 5.18 23.30
C CYS A 26 0.70 5.29 21.77
N ARG A 27 0.06 6.31 21.18
CA ARG A 27 -0.07 6.51 19.72
C ARG A 27 -0.88 5.41 19.00
N GLY A 28 -1.73 4.70 19.73
CA GLY A 28 -2.73 3.81 19.15
C GLY A 28 -3.80 4.55 18.35
N VAL A 29 -4.34 3.94 17.28
CA VAL A 29 -5.39 4.50 16.41
C VAL A 29 -6.51 3.50 16.22
N TRP A 30 -7.67 3.74 16.81
CA TRP A 30 -8.84 2.86 16.76
C TRP A 30 -9.87 3.41 15.77
N LEU A 31 -10.54 2.47 15.09
CA LEU A 31 -11.45 2.75 13.98
C LEU A 31 -12.73 1.94 14.19
N ASP A 32 -13.86 2.52 13.82
CA ASP A 32 -15.14 1.81 13.80
C ASP A 32 -15.29 0.91 12.57
N ARG A 33 -16.25 -0.01 12.66
CA ARG A 33 -16.56 -0.92 11.55
C ARG A 33 -17.12 -0.12 10.36
N GLY A 34 -16.42 -0.13 9.24
CA GLY A 34 -16.75 0.61 8.02
C GLY A 34 -15.88 1.85 7.79
N GLU A 35 -15.12 2.31 8.78
CA GLU A 35 -14.11 3.37 8.60
C GLU A 35 -12.83 2.82 7.98
N LEU A 36 -12.46 1.60 8.36
CA LEU A 36 -11.31 0.90 7.79
C LEU A 36 -11.42 0.78 6.27
N ASP A 37 -12.59 0.42 5.75
CA ASP A 37 -12.83 0.27 4.31
C ASP A 37 -12.58 1.59 3.56
N LYS A 38 -13.05 2.72 4.13
CA LYS A 38 -12.83 4.07 3.57
C LYS A 38 -11.35 4.44 3.52
N ILE A 39 -10.57 4.02 4.53
CA ILE A 39 -9.13 4.26 4.57
C ILE A 39 -8.41 3.41 3.53
N VAL A 40 -8.76 2.13 3.38
CA VAL A 40 -8.14 1.22 2.41
C VAL A 40 -8.34 1.72 0.98
N GLU A 41 -9.55 2.16 0.64
CA GLU A 41 -9.88 2.69 -0.68
C GLU A 41 -9.06 3.94 -1.04
N ARG A 42 -8.81 4.83 -0.06
CA ARG A 42 -8.02 6.06 -0.25
C ARG A 42 -6.51 5.87 -0.11
N ALA A 43 -6.07 4.85 0.62
CA ALA A 43 -4.67 4.56 0.85
C ALA A 43 -4.03 3.83 -0.33
N ALA A 44 -4.82 3.16 -1.18
CA ALA A 44 -4.33 2.63 -2.43
C ALA A 44 -3.83 3.81 -3.28
N PRO A 45 -2.52 3.89 -3.60
CA PRO A 45 -2.09 4.81 -4.65
C PRO A 45 -2.90 4.45 -5.88
N SER A 46 -3.46 5.44 -6.57
CA SER A 46 -4.10 5.24 -7.86
C SER A 46 -3.07 4.59 -8.78
N ALA A 47 -3.07 3.26 -8.83
CA ALA A 47 -2.25 2.53 -9.78
C ALA A 47 -2.73 3.01 -11.14
N PRO A 48 -1.85 3.52 -12.02
CA PRO A 48 -2.27 3.86 -13.37
C PRO A 48 -2.87 2.58 -13.95
N GLU A 49 -4.14 2.66 -14.40
CA GLU A 49 -4.77 1.52 -15.06
C GLU A 49 -3.84 1.06 -16.19
N PRO A 50 -3.54 -0.24 -16.30
CA PRO A 50 -2.73 -0.73 -17.40
C PRO A 50 -3.52 -0.48 -18.69
N THR A 51 -3.13 0.53 -19.46
CA THR A 51 -3.57 0.72 -20.83
C THR A 51 -3.04 -0.47 -21.62
N TYR A 52 -3.85 -1.50 -21.78
CA TYR A 52 -3.57 -2.60 -22.71
C TYR A 52 -3.72 -2.04 -24.13
N SER A 53 -2.67 -1.41 -24.63
CA SER A 53 -2.55 -1.17 -26.07
C SER A 53 -2.53 -2.54 -26.74
N ARG A 54 -3.59 -2.80 -27.51
CA ARG A 54 -3.74 -4.01 -28.32
C ARG A 54 -2.78 -3.88 -29.50
N ASP A 55 -1.52 -4.23 -29.28
CA ASP A 55 -0.53 -4.27 -30.35
C ASP A 55 -0.70 -5.55 -31.19
N ASP A 56 -1.09 -5.31 -32.43
CA ASP A 56 -1.12 -6.23 -33.57
C ASP A 56 0.26 -6.89 -33.77
N HIS A 57 0.35 -8.20 -33.57
CA HIS A 57 1.59 -8.95 -33.76
C HIS A 57 1.53 -9.83 -35.01
N GLY A 58 1.89 -9.23 -36.15
CA GLY A 58 2.50 -9.92 -37.28
C GLY A 58 3.88 -10.48 -36.93
N SER A 59 4.00 -11.81 -36.99
CA SER A 59 5.15 -12.63 -37.42
C SER A 59 6.61 -12.19 -37.12
N ARG A 60 7.35 -12.93 -36.26
CA ARG A 60 8.51 -13.82 -36.58
C ARG A 60 9.49 -14.06 -35.40
N PRO A 61 10.24 -15.19 -35.37
CA PRO A 61 10.94 -15.66 -34.17
C PRO A 61 12.49 -15.63 -34.20
N HIS A 62 13.07 -15.67 -32.99
CA HIS A 62 14.31 -16.37 -32.54
C HIS A 62 15.70 -15.68 -32.59
N LYS A 63 16.44 -15.90 -31.48
CA LYS A 63 17.89 -15.76 -31.14
C LYS A 63 18.27 -14.39 -30.53
N LYS A 64 19.01 -14.29 -29.40
CA LYS A 64 20.24 -15.01 -29.00
C LYS A 64 20.55 -14.84 -27.50
N LYS A 65 21.03 -15.94 -26.91
CA LYS A 65 21.92 -16.16 -25.76
C LYS A 65 22.66 -14.93 -25.18
N ARG A 66 22.62 -14.76 -23.85
CA ARG A 66 23.71 -14.14 -23.07
C ARG A 66 23.84 -14.76 -21.67
N GLU A 67 24.69 -15.78 -21.60
CA GLU A 67 25.56 -16.00 -20.44
C GLU A 67 26.37 -14.71 -20.24
N SER A 68 25.99 -13.87 -19.27
CA SER A 68 26.83 -12.75 -18.79
C SER A 68 26.37 -12.17 -17.44
N PHE A 69 25.21 -12.57 -16.90
CA PHE A 69 24.64 -11.89 -15.72
C PHE A 69 24.92 -12.59 -14.37
N LEU A 70 25.45 -13.81 -14.38
CA LEU A 70 25.71 -14.58 -13.17
C LEU A 70 27.19 -14.64 -12.77
N GLY A 71 28.05 -13.84 -13.41
CA GLY A 71 29.48 -13.72 -13.05
C GLY A 71 29.76 -12.67 -11.97
N ASP A 72 28.92 -11.64 -11.85
CA ASP A 72 29.19 -10.48 -10.98
C ASP A 72 28.34 -10.44 -9.70
N LEU A 73 27.58 -11.50 -9.39
CA LEU A 73 26.72 -11.55 -8.18
C LEU A 73 27.32 -12.37 -7.01
N PHE A 74 28.46 -13.05 -7.21
CA PHE A 74 29.15 -13.83 -6.18
C PHE A 74 30.60 -13.37 -5.98
N ASP A 75 30.84 -12.06 -5.93
CA ASP A 75 32.08 -11.49 -5.37
C ASP A 75 31.72 -10.53 -4.22
N PHE A 76 31.36 -11.13 -3.08
CA PHE A 76 31.52 -10.55 -1.73
C PHE A 76 31.51 -11.66 -0.67
#